data_AF-A0A914P6J0-F1
#
_entry.id   AF-A0A914P6J0-F1
#
_cell.length_a   1.000
_cell.length_b   1.000
_cell.length_c   1.000
_cell.angle_alpha   90.00
_cell.angle_beta   90.00
_cell.angle_gamma   90.00
#
_symmetry.space_group_name_H-M   'P 1'
#
loop_
_entity.id
_entity.type
_entity.pdbx_description
1 polymer ?
#
loop_
_entity_poly.entity_id
_entity_poly.type
_entity_poly.pdbx_seq_one_letter_code
_entity_poly.pdbx_strand_id
1 'polypeptide(L)'
;MDDYENITDFEGAGTKEAIPSNEYGQFDETLTYICLQTHGKPPQSWDVYFWLGAESATDRHCLAALKATELDKYLKYRSNMHREVQDHESAAFLAMFKGQIR
;
A
#
# COMPACT_ATOMS: atom_id res chain seq x y z
N MET A 1 -13.27 14.05 7.80
CA MET A 1 -12.72 13.26 8.92
C MET A 1 -12.14 12.05 8.24
N ASP A 2 -10.91 12.24 7.81
CA ASP A 2 -10.32 11.55 6.66
C ASP A 2 -9.49 10.40 7.21
N ASP A 3 -10.04 9.19 7.12
CA ASP A 3 -9.41 7.93 7.55
C ASP A 3 -8.42 7.43 6.49
N TYR A 4 -7.35 8.20 6.25
CA TYR A 4 -6.23 7.77 5.41
C TYR A 4 -4.93 8.04 6.13
N GLU A 5 -4.64 7.23 7.15
CA GLU A 5 -3.30 7.15 7.72
C GLU A 5 -2.64 5.87 7.22
N ASN A 6 -1.45 6.04 6.63
CA ASN A 6 -0.42 5.03 6.31
C ASN A 6 -0.41 4.49 4.86
N ILE A 7 -0.01 5.35 3.93
CA ILE A 7 0.75 4.94 2.72
C ILE A 7 2.22 5.12 3.05
N THR A 8 3.03 4.06 2.88
CA THR A 8 4.48 4.09 3.17
C THR A 8 5.25 3.71 1.91
N ASP A 9 6.20 4.56 1.53
CA ASP A 9 7.20 4.31 0.48
C ASP A 9 8.41 3.56 1.06
N PHE A 10 9.01 2.65 0.29
CA PHE A 10 10.20 1.90 0.67
C PHE A 10 11.36 2.20 -0.28
N GLU A 11 12.05 3.32 0.00
CA GLU A 11 13.45 3.51 -0.42
C GLU A 11 14.36 2.59 0.43
N GLY A 12 15.27 1.87 -0.25
CA GLY A 12 16.21 0.96 0.40
C GLY A 12 16.94 1.65 1.56
N ALA A 13 16.79 1.09 2.77
CA ALA A 13 17.28 1.59 4.05
C ALA A 13 16.38 2.62 4.79
N GLY A 14 15.23 2.17 5.27
CA GLY A 14 14.84 2.45 6.66
C GLY A 14 14.14 3.77 6.97
N THR A 15 13.38 4.36 6.06
CA THR A 15 12.48 5.48 6.42
C THR A 15 11.02 5.10 6.18
N LYS A 16 10.28 4.93 7.29
CA LYS A 16 8.82 4.87 7.29
C LYS A 16 8.32 6.32 7.11
N GLU A 17 8.26 6.79 5.87
CA GLU A 17 7.67 8.10 5.60
C GLU A 17 6.20 7.89 5.27
N ALA A 18 5.35 8.42 6.15
CA ALA A 18 3.93 8.54 5.84
C ALA A 18 3.81 9.56 4.71
N ILE A 19 3.29 9.14 3.55
CA ILE A 19 3.09 10.05 2.44
C ILE A 19 2.09 11.13 2.87
N PRO A 20 2.35 12.42 2.59
CA PRO A 20 1.40 13.49 2.80
C PRO A 20 0.07 13.21 2.10
N SER A 21 -1.06 13.53 2.72
CA SER A 21 -2.39 13.22 2.16
C SER A 21 -2.66 13.84 0.77
N ASN A 22 -1.98 14.94 0.42
CA ASN A 22 -2.04 15.59 -0.89
C ASN A 22 -1.24 14.86 -1.99
N GLU A 23 -0.42 13.89 -1.63
CA GLU A 23 0.38 13.07 -2.54
C GLU A 23 -0.20 11.64 -2.68
N TYR A 24 -1.35 11.38 -2.05
CA TYR A 24 -2.04 10.10 -2.20
C TYR A 24 -2.49 9.87 -3.63
N GLY A 25 -2.15 8.68 -4.14
CA GLY A 25 -2.38 8.31 -5.53
C GLY A 25 -1.21 8.68 -6.44
N GLN A 26 -0.19 9.41 -5.98
CA GLN A 26 1.02 9.65 -6.77
C GLN A 26 2.01 8.51 -6.52
N PHE A 27 2.27 7.70 -7.56
CA PHE A 27 3.07 6.49 -7.46
C PHE A 27 4.26 6.57 -8.42
N ASP A 28 5.47 6.50 -7.88
CA ASP A 28 6.69 6.42 -8.67
C ASP A 28 6.90 4.98 -9.16
N GLU A 29 7.03 4.79 -10.47
CA GLU A 29 7.22 3.49 -11.12
C GLU A 29 8.53 2.79 -10.76
N THR A 30 9.51 3.53 -10.24
CA THR A 30 10.78 3.00 -9.76
C THR A 30 10.70 2.48 -8.33
N LEU A 31 9.59 2.74 -7.63
CA LEU A 31 9.38 2.43 -6.22
C LEU A 31 8.32 1.35 -5.99
N THR A 32 8.15 0.99 -4.72
CA THR A 32 7.19 -0.02 -4.28
C THR A 32 6.54 0.47 -3.00
N TYR A 33 5.21 0.40 -2.96
CA TYR A 33 4.42 1.03 -1.91
C TYR A 33 3.60 0.00 -1.14
N ILE A 34 3.36 0.28 0.13
CA ILE A 34 2.37 -0.45 0.93
C ILE A 34 1.27 0.53 1.33
N CYS A 35 0.03 0.16 1.02
CA CYS A 35 -1.16 0.91 1.36
C CYS A 35 -2.05 0.07 2.28
N LEU A 36 -2.46 0.66 3.41
CA LEU A 36 -3.42 0.06 4.32
C LEU A 36 -4.77 0.75 4.18
N GLN A 37 -5.80 0.00 3.82
CA GLN A 37 -7.18 0.46 3.88
C GLN A 37 -7.85 -0.08 5.15
N THR A 38 -8.44 0.82 5.94
CA THR A 38 -9.17 0.44 7.16
C THR A 38 -10.67 0.64 6.94
N HIS A 39 -11.46 -0.38 7.28
CA HIS A 39 -12.90 -0.41 7.05
C HIS A 39 -13.69 -0.48 8.36
N GLY A 40 -14.70 0.38 8.44
CA GLY A 40 -15.76 0.32 9.45
C GLY A 40 -15.34 0.79 10.85
N LYS A 41 -16.24 0.57 11.81
CA LYS A 41 -16.01 0.81 13.24
C LYS A 41 -15.58 -0.49 13.92
N PRO A 42 -14.93 -0.43 15.10
CA PRO A 42 -14.47 -1.62 15.80
C PRO A 42 -15.53 -2.72 15.96
N PRO A 43 -15.20 -4.00 15.70
CA PRO A 43 -13.91 -4.47 15.20
C PRO A 43 -13.71 -4.08 13.72
N GLN A 44 -12.60 -3.38 13.45
CA GLN A 44 -12.23 -2.96 12.10
C GLN A 44 -11.84 -4.16 11.25
N SER A 45 -11.98 -3.99 9.94
CA SER A 45 -11.39 -4.88 8.93
C SER A 45 -10.38 -4.10 8.11
N TRP A 46 -9.42 -4.81 7.52
CA TRP A 46 -8.30 -4.19 6.83
C TRP A 46 -8.03 -4.87 5.50
N ASP A 47 -7.58 -4.08 4.55
CA ASP A 47 -7.02 -4.56 3.29
C ASP A 47 -5.62 -3.98 3.15
N VAL A 48 -4.63 -4.85 2.94
CA VAL A 48 -3.22 -4.48 2.78
C VAL A 48 -2.86 -4.68 1.31
N TYR A 49 -2.60 -3.57 0.63
CA TYR A 49 -2.18 -3.56 -0.75
C TYR A 49 -0.67 -3.33 -0.82
N PHE A 50 0.05 -4.09 -1.61
CA PHE A 50 1.42 -3.78 -1.99
C PHE A 50 1.49 -3.56 -3.49
N TRP A 51 1.80 -2.31 -3.87
CA TRP A 51 1.86 -1.84 -5.24
C TRP A 51 3.28 -1.91 -5.75
N LEU A 52 3.47 -2.55 -6.91
CA LEU A 52 4.76 -2.81 -7.53
C LEU A 52 4.91 -1.94 -8.78
N GLY A 53 5.85 -0.99 -8.74
CA GLY A 53 6.19 -0.16 -9.89
C GLY A 53 6.83 -0.98 -11.00
N ALA A 54 6.58 -0.60 -12.25
CA ALA A 54 7.02 -1.31 -13.44
C ALA A 54 8.56 -1.31 -13.59
N GLU A 55 9.23 -0.27 -13.10
CA GLU A 55 10.69 -0.13 -13.12
C GLU A 55 11.35 -0.47 -11.77
N SER A 56 10.55 -0.82 -10.76
CA SER A 56 11.08 -1.13 -9.43
C SER A 56 11.84 -2.46 -9.40
N ALA A 57 12.91 -2.49 -8.60
CA ALA A 57 13.80 -3.64 -8.53
C ALA A 57 13.15 -4.85 -7.84
N THR A 58 13.48 -6.06 -8.30
CA THR A 58 12.88 -7.32 -7.81
C THR A 58 13.06 -7.53 -6.30
N ASP A 59 14.17 -7.09 -5.72
CA ASP A 59 14.41 -7.16 -4.28
C ASP A 59 13.44 -6.29 -3.49
N ARG A 60 12.99 -5.15 -4.05
CA ARG A 60 11.95 -4.31 -3.45
C ARG A 60 10.58 -4.98 -3.48
N HIS A 61 10.26 -5.76 -4.51
CA HIS A 61 9.03 -6.56 -4.52
C HIS A 61 9.03 -7.60 -3.39
N CYS A 62 10.16 -8.29 -3.20
CA CYS A 62 10.34 -9.22 -2.09
C CYS A 62 10.21 -8.53 -0.74
N LEU A 63 10.81 -7.34 -0.59
CA LEU A 63 10.73 -6.55 0.62
C LEU A 63 9.30 -6.10 0.92
N ALA A 64 8.56 -5.63 -0.10
CA ALA A 64 7.19 -5.19 0.06
C ALA A 64 6.25 -6.33 0.49
N ALA A 65 6.39 -7.52 -0.11
CA ALA A 65 5.63 -8.70 0.30
C ALA A 65 5.95 -9.12 1.76
N LEU A 66 7.23 -9.09 2.15
CA LEU A 66 7.63 -9.35 3.53
C LEU A 66 7.01 -8.33 4.50
N LYS A 67 7.06 -7.05 4.15
CA LYS A 67 6.51 -5.96 4.97
C LYS A 67 4.99 -5.99 5.07
N ALA A 68 4.29 -6.33 3.98
CA ALA A 68 2.85 -6.58 4.01
C ALA A 68 2.50 -7.73 4.97
N THR A 69 3.31 -8.79 4.97
CA THR A 69 3.16 -9.92 5.90
C THR A 69 3.43 -9.52 7.36
N GLU A 70 4.44 -8.70 7.62
CA GLU A 70 4.72 -8.14 8.96
C GLU A 70 3.55 -7.28 9.46
N LEU A 71 2.96 -6.48 8.57
CA LEU A 71 1.79 -5.65 8.88
C LEU A 71 0.55 -6.50 9.16
N ASP A 72 0.24 -7.50 8.32
CA ASP A 72 -0.88 -8.41 8.57
C ASP A 72 -0.74 -9.15 9.91
N LYS A 73 0.49 -9.59 10.25
CA LYS A 73 0.80 -10.16 11.56
C LYS A 73 0.50 -9.19 12.71
N TYR A 74 0.82 -7.90 12.56
CA TYR A 74 0.47 -6.88 13.54
C TYR A 74 -1.04 -6.74 13.70
N LEU A 75 -1.78 -6.82 12.58
CA LEU A 75 -3.25 -6.81 12.50
C LEU A 75 -3.89 -8.17 12.90
N LYS A 76 -3.12 -9.08 13.50
CA LYS A 76 -3.56 -10.40 13.98
C LYS A 76 -4.10 -11.29 12.86
N TYR A 77 -3.55 -11.18 11.66
CA TYR A 77 -3.93 -11.97 10.48
C TYR A 77 -5.41 -11.79 10.11
N ARG A 78 -5.90 -10.54 10.22
CA ARG A 78 -7.29 -10.16 9.91
C ARG A 78 -7.39 -9.28 8.68
N SER A 79 -6.29 -9.02 7.98
CA SER A 79 -6.32 -8.26 6.75
C SER A 79 -6.38 -9.18 5.53
N ASN A 80 -7.00 -8.71 4.44
CA ASN A 80 -6.81 -9.36 3.14
C ASN A 80 -5.60 -8.72 2.46
N MET A 81 -4.70 -9.54 1.93
CA MET A 81 -3.53 -9.07 1.20
C MET A 81 -3.79 -9.03 -0.30
N HIS A 82 -3.40 -7.92 -0.94
CA HIS A 82 -3.62 -7.68 -2.36
C HIS A 82 -2.31 -7.27 -3.02
N ARG A 83 -1.99 -7.92 -4.14
CA ARG A 83 -0.85 -7.55 -4.98
C ARG A 83 -1.34 -6.66 -6.10
N GLU A 84 -0.82 -5.45 -6.16
CA GLU A 84 -1.14 -4.48 -7.19
C GLU A 84 0.10 -4.26 -8.07
N VAL A 85 -0.05 -4.33 -9.39
CA VAL A 85 1.03 -4.10 -10.34
C VAL A 85 0.67 -2.88 -11.14
N GLN A 86 1.65 -2.01 -11.39
CA GLN A 86 1.46 -0.85 -12.25
C GLN A 86 0.74 -1.22 -13.56
N ASP A 87 -0.23 -0.39 -13.92
CA ASP A 87 -1.12 -0.53 -15.10
C ASP A 87 -2.06 -1.75 -15.08
N HIS A 88 -2.07 -2.52 -13.99
CA HIS A 88 -2.89 -3.72 -13.80
C HIS A 88 -3.54 -3.75 -12.41
N GLU A 89 -3.76 -2.58 -11.83
CA GLU A 89 -4.35 -2.44 -10.51
C GLU A 89 -5.80 -2.92 -10.48
N SER A 90 -6.18 -3.51 -9.36
CA SER A 90 -7.55 -3.93 -9.11
C SER A 90 -8.49 -2.73 -9.07
N ALA A 91 -9.74 -2.94 -9.47
CA ALA A 91 -10.78 -1.91 -9.36
C ALA A 91 -10.98 -1.44 -7.90
N ALA A 92 -10.73 -2.31 -6.93
CA ALA A 92 -10.80 -1.97 -5.51
C ALA A 92 -9.69 -0.98 -5.11
N PHE A 93 -8.45 -1.24 -5.52
CA PHE A 93 -7.32 -0.33 -5.28
C PHE A 93 -7.52 1.02 -5.96
N LEU A 94 -7.93 1.03 -7.24
CA LEU A 94 -8.23 2.26 -7.96
C LEU A 94 -9.34 3.08 -7.28
N ALA A 95 -10.38 2.41 -6.76
CA ALA A 95 -11.47 3.07 -6.05
C ALA A 95 -11.00 3.76 -4.75
N MET A 96 -9.96 3.25 -4.09
CA MET A 96 -9.35 3.85 -2.90
C MET A 96 -8.85 5.28 -3.18
N PHE A 97 -8.35 5.51 -4.39
CA PHE A 97 -7.86 6.80 -4.87
C PHE A 97 -8.83 7.52 -5.80
N LYS A 98 -10.12 7.14 -5.79
CA LYS A 98 -11.17 7.70 -6.67
C LYS A 98 -10.81 7.63 -8.16
N GLY A 99 -10.03 6.63 -8.56
CA GLY A 99 -9.54 6.45 -9.93
C GLY A 99 -8.46 7.44 -10.35
N GLN A 100 -7.87 8.19 -9.41
CA GLN A 100 -6.79 9.13 -9.66
C GLN A 100 -5.48 8.55 -9.11
N ILE A 101 -4.89 7.62 -9.87
CA ILE A 101 -3.51 7.20 -9.64
C ILE A 101 -2.61 7.73 -10.77
N ARG A 102 -1.51 8.39 -10.38
CA ARG A 102 -0.30 8.75 -11.14
C ARG A 102 0.54 9.74 -10.34
#